data_AF-A0A0B0Q277-F1
#
_entry.id   AF-A0A0B0Q277-F1
#
_cell.length_a   1.000
_cell.length_b   1.000
_cell.length_c   1.000
_cell.angle_alpha   90.00
_cell.angle_beta   90.00
_cell.angle_gamma   90.00
#
_symmetry.space_group_name_H-M   'P 1'
#
loop_
_entity.id
_entity.type
_entity.pdbx_description
1 polymer ?
#
loop_
_entity_poly.entity_id
_entity_poly.type
_entity_poly.pdbx_seq_one_letter_code
_entity_poly.pdbx_strand_id
1 'polypeptide(L)'
;MIQTIDFHITECEAMKVYPKSLFYVGDTSLLRQRKISIVGTRHPFAYTKTMTHTLASKLANAGACIVSGGAQGVDATAHWGAGFDKTIMVAGTGLDIRYPSINRKMIETIESQGLVLSQFEAGAPSLKWAFPQRNELIVALGEALIVAQADRKSGTMHSIHYALQMQKPIFVFPHRLGESEATNDLLRQGLATPILDIDAFVENLGFTASTCQDDFLRYCEMQPLYHEAVEKFADRIFEYECLGKIKVENGRIIRV
;
A
#
# COMPACT_ATOMS: atom_id res chain seq x y z
N MET A 1 10.23 -15.67 -13.76
CA MET A 1 11.45 -16.37 -13.31
C MET A 1 11.95 -15.66 -12.06
N ILE A 2 12.37 -16.39 -11.02
CA ILE A 2 12.90 -15.79 -9.78
C ILE A 2 14.28 -15.20 -10.10
N GLN A 3 14.50 -13.94 -9.77
CA GLN A 3 15.74 -13.22 -9.99
C GLN A 3 16.31 -12.73 -8.66
N THR A 4 17.58 -12.31 -8.66
CA THR A 4 18.26 -11.75 -7.47
C THR A 4 18.48 -10.26 -7.70
N ILE A 5 18.21 -9.44 -6.68
CA ILE A 5 18.52 -8.03 -6.69
C ILE A 5 20.04 -7.87 -6.65
N ASP A 6 20.59 -7.18 -7.64
CA ASP A 6 22.02 -6.94 -7.85
C ASP A 6 22.42 -5.47 -7.61
N PHE A 7 21.48 -4.64 -7.16
CA PHE A 7 21.70 -3.23 -6.82
C PHE A 7 21.40 -2.94 -5.34
N HIS A 8 21.98 -1.85 -4.85
CA HIS A 8 21.80 -1.41 -3.47
C HIS A 8 20.42 -0.76 -3.24
N ILE A 9 19.76 -1.11 -2.14
CA ILE A 9 18.48 -0.53 -1.70
C ILE A 9 18.75 0.26 -0.43
N THR A 10 18.82 1.58 -0.54
CA THR A 10 19.17 2.50 0.57
C THR A 10 18.26 2.29 1.77
N GLU A 11 16.98 2.03 1.57
CA GLU A 11 16.01 1.83 2.63
C GLU A 11 16.33 0.63 3.54
N CYS A 12 17.03 -0.38 3.01
CA CYS A 12 17.45 -1.55 3.77
C CYS A 12 18.63 -1.27 4.72
N GLU A 13 19.31 -0.11 4.61
CA GLU A 13 20.36 0.29 5.57
C GLU A 13 19.81 0.54 6.98
N ALA A 14 18.51 0.85 7.09
CA ALA A 14 17.84 1.00 8.38
C ALA A 14 17.64 -0.34 9.12
N MET A 15 17.78 -1.48 8.42
CA MET A 15 17.70 -2.81 9.03
C MET A 15 18.88 -3.05 9.96
N LYS A 16 18.69 -3.92 10.95
CA LYS A 16 19.76 -4.33 11.86
C LYS A 16 20.95 -4.92 11.11
N VAL A 17 20.66 -5.70 10.07
CA VAL A 17 21.65 -6.27 9.15
C VAL A 17 21.10 -6.14 7.75
N TYR A 18 21.88 -5.54 6.85
CA TYR A 18 21.53 -5.46 5.44
C TYR A 18 21.33 -6.87 4.85
N PRO A 19 20.26 -7.14 4.10
CA PRO A 19 20.00 -8.49 3.55
C PRO A 19 21.16 -8.99 2.69
N LYS A 20 21.67 -10.19 2.97
CA LYS A 20 22.76 -10.80 2.18
C LYS A 20 22.35 -11.05 0.73
N SER A 21 21.11 -11.51 0.56
CA SER A 21 20.49 -11.78 -0.73
C SER A 21 19.04 -11.34 -0.66
N LEU A 22 18.54 -10.78 -1.76
CA LEU A 22 17.13 -10.45 -1.93
C LEU A 22 16.67 -10.95 -3.29
N PHE A 23 15.66 -11.79 -3.30
CA PHE A 23 15.07 -12.37 -4.50
C PHE A 23 13.81 -11.62 -4.88
N TYR A 24 13.49 -11.61 -6.17
CA TYR A 24 12.30 -10.94 -6.67
C TYR A 24 11.63 -11.65 -7.85
N VAL A 25 10.34 -11.34 -8.02
CA VAL A 25 9.54 -11.57 -9.23
C VAL A 25 8.69 -10.32 -9.47
N GLY A 26 8.69 -9.81 -10.70
CA GLY A 26 7.91 -8.62 -11.07
C GLY A 26 8.78 -7.40 -11.37
N ASP A 27 8.20 -6.20 -11.25
CA ASP A 27 8.79 -4.92 -11.63
C ASP A 27 9.58 -4.25 -10.49
N THR A 28 10.91 -4.21 -10.62
CA THR A 28 11.79 -3.57 -9.65
C THR A 28 11.75 -2.04 -9.71
N SER A 29 11.13 -1.42 -10.72
CA SER A 29 10.96 0.03 -10.79
C SER A 29 10.20 0.59 -9.58
N LEU A 30 9.31 -0.23 -8.98
CA LEU A 30 8.57 0.08 -7.76
C LEU A 30 9.47 0.35 -6.55
N LEU A 31 10.68 -0.22 -6.51
CA LEU A 31 11.64 0.07 -5.44
C LEU A 31 12.14 1.51 -5.46
N ARG A 32 12.03 2.22 -6.60
CA ARG A 32 12.42 3.63 -6.72
C ARG A 32 11.29 4.60 -6.39
N GLN A 33 10.07 4.11 -6.22
CA GLN A 33 8.93 4.93 -5.83
C GLN A 33 8.97 5.24 -4.33
N ARG A 34 8.26 6.29 -3.92
CA ARG A 34 7.97 6.52 -2.51
C ARG A 34 7.04 5.42 -2.00
N LYS A 35 7.36 4.85 -0.85
CA LYS A 35 6.75 3.60 -0.37
C LYS A 35 6.09 3.81 0.99
N ILE A 36 4.90 3.28 1.18
CA ILE A 36 4.20 3.28 2.47
C ILE A 36 3.91 1.84 2.89
N SER A 37 4.32 1.49 4.10
CA SER A 37 4.12 0.14 4.63
C SER A 37 2.79 0.06 5.38
N ILE A 38 1.95 -0.91 5.03
CA ILE A 38 0.66 -1.14 5.69
C ILE A 38 0.62 -2.56 6.25
N VAL A 39 0.39 -2.69 7.55
CA VAL A 39 0.35 -3.98 8.26
C VAL A 39 -0.80 -4.03 9.26
N GLY A 40 -1.22 -5.23 9.63
CA GLY A 40 -2.22 -5.39 10.67
C GLY A 40 -2.64 -6.83 10.91
N THR A 41 -3.75 -6.99 11.64
CA THR A 41 -4.31 -8.28 11.99
C THR A 41 -4.73 -9.09 10.77
N ARG A 42 -4.69 -10.42 10.90
CA ARG A 42 -5.24 -11.36 9.91
C ARG A 42 -6.75 -11.44 9.94
N HIS A 43 -7.38 -10.95 11.02
CA HIS A 43 -8.83 -10.96 11.22
C HIS A 43 -9.36 -9.54 11.50
N PRO A 44 -9.26 -8.62 10.52
CA PRO A 44 -9.67 -7.24 10.73
C PRO A 44 -11.19 -7.09 10.81
N PHE A 45 -11.63 -6.10 11.59
CA PHE A 45 -13.03 -5.67 11.61
C PHE A 45 -13.45 -5.11 10.25
N ALA A 46 -14.75 -5.05 9.99
CA ALA A 46 -15.28 -4.50 8.74
C ALA A 46 -14.82 -3.05 8.51
N TYR A 47 -14.85 -2.22 9.57
CA TYR A 47 -14.31 -0.87 9.57
C TYR A 47 -12.86 -0.84 9.07
N THR A 48 -11.97 -1.62 9.70
CA THR A 48 -10.56 -1.70 9.35
C THR A 48 -10.34 -2.13 7.92
N LYS A 49 -11.11 -3.10 7.41
CA LYS A 49 -11.03 -3.52 6.00
C LYS A 49 -11.34 -2.36 5.07
N THR A 50 -12.46 -1.68 5.28
CA THR A 50 -12.88 -0.54 4.44
C THR A 50 -11.84 0.57 4.48
N MET A 51 -11.39 0.98 5.68
CA MET A 51 -10.41 2.06 5.82
C MET A 51 -9.06 1.70 5.22
N THR A 52 -8.58 0.47 5.41
CA THR A 52 -7.32 -0.01 4.81
C THR A 52 -7.38 0.05 3.30
N HIS A 53 -8.48 -0.44 2.70
CA HIS A 53 -8.66 -0.42 1.25
C HIS A 53 -8.70 1.01 0.71
N THR A 54 -9.54 1.87 1.32
CA THR A 54 -9.68 3.27 0.91
C THR A 54 -8.37 4.03 1.01
N LEU A 55 -7.64 3.86 2.12
CA LEU A 55 -6.36 4.52 2.35
C LEU A 55 -5.30 4.04 1.34
N ALA A 56 -5.16 2.74 1.16
CA ALA A 56 -4.21 2.17 0.19
C ALA A 56 -4.50 2.66 -1.23
N SER A 57 -5.79 2.72 -1.61
CA SER A 57 -6.21 3.22 -2.92
C SER A 57 -5.88 4.69 -3.12
N LYS A 58 -6.16 5.55 -2.14
CA LYS A 58 -5.85 6.98 -2.23
C LYS A 58 -4.35 7.24 -2.28
N LEU A 59 -3.56 6.57 -1.44
CA LEU A 59 -2.10 6.63 -1.48
C LEU A 59 -1.54 6.20 -2.83
N ALA A 60 -2.01 5.07 -3.38
CA ALA A 60 -1.54 4.56 -4.66
C ALA A 60 -1.94 5.44 -5.84
N ASN A 61 -3.14 6.04 -5.80
CA ASN A 61 -3.57 7.04 -6.79
C ASN A 61 -2.75 8.33 -6.69
N ALA A 62 -2.22 8.64 -5.51
CA ALA A 62 -1.31 9.76 -5.28
C ALA A 62 0.17 9.42 -5.50
N GLY A 63 0.47 8.26 -6.09
CA GLY A 63 1.82 7.88 -6.53
C GLY A 63 2.66 7.16 -5.47
N ALA A 64 2.08 6.75 -4.35
CA ALA A 64 2.74 5.88 -3.38
C ALA A 64 2.73 4.42 -3.85
N CYS A 65 3.80 3.69 -3.58
CA CYS A 65 3.82 2.24 -3.66
C CYS A 65 3.50 1.62 -2.30
N ILE A 66 2.51 0.73 -2.24
CA ILE A 66 2.11 0.10 -0.98
C ILE A 66 2.96 -1.15 -0.72
N VAL A 67 3.61 -1.22 0.44
CA VAL A 67 4.41 -2.36 0.87
C VAL A 67 3.67 -3.16 1.93
N SER A 68 3.49 -4.45 1.72
CA SER A 68 2.89 -5.34 2.73
C SER A 68 3.34 -6.80 2.56
N GLY A 69 2.85 -7.70 3.41
CA GLY A 69 3.36 -9.07 3.52
C GLY A 69 2.54 -10.17 2.87
N GLY A 70 1.47 -9.82 2.18
CA GLY A 70 0.55 -10.77 1.53
C GLY A 70 -0.19 -11.73 2.47
N ALA A 71 -0.17 -11.52 3.79
CA ALA A 71 -0.96 -12.33 4.72
C ALA A 71 -2.48 -12.12 4.50
N GLN A 72 -3.30 -12.99 5.10
CA GLN A 72 -4.74 -12.73 5.18
C GLN A 72 -5.02 -11.43 5.97
N GLY A 73 -6.20 -10.86 5.78
CA GLY A 73 -6.63 -9.67 6.52
C GLY A 73 -6.03 -8.38 5.95
N VAL A 74 -5.44 -7.56 6.82
CA VAL A 74 -4.99 -6.20 6.47
C VAL A 74 -4.00 -6.21 5.31
N ASP A 75 -3.01 -7.11 5.32
CA ASP A 75 -1.99 -7.17 4.25
C ASP A 75 -2.63 -7.38 2.87
N ALA A 76 -3.51 -8.38 2.73
CA ALA A 76 -4.24 -8.60 1.49
C ALA A 76 -5.12 -7.40 1.12
N THR A 77 -5.86 -6.83 2.07
CA THR A 77 -6.71 -5.66 1.82
C THR A 77 -5.90 -4.45 1.34
N ALA A 78 -4.69 -4.25 1.84
CA ALA A 78 -3.80 -3.18 1.41
C ALA A 78 -3.35 -3.39 -0.05
N HIS A 79 -2.95 -4.60 -0.44
CA HIS A 79 -2.60 -4.92 -1.83
C HIS A 79 -3.78 -4.73 -2.79
N TRP A 80 -4.99 -5.18 -2.41
CA TRP A 80 -6.19 -4.98 -3.20
C TRP A 80 -6.55 -3.49 -3.36
N GLY A 81 -6.45 -2.71 -2.28
CA GLY A 81 -6.73 -1.29 -2.32
C GLY A 81 -5.75 -0.51 -3.18
N ALA A 82 -4.46 -0.85 -3.13
CA ALA A 82 -3.40 -0.18 -3.88
C ALA A 82 -3.53 -0.34 -5.40
N GLY A 83 -4.03 -1.49 -5.86
CA GLY A 83 -3.82 -1.96 -7.22
C GLY A 83 -2.52 -2.76 -7.33
N PHE A 84 -2.55 -3.85 -8.08
CA PHE A 84 -1.45 -4.83 -8.12
C PHE A 84 -0.21 -4.33 -8.83
N ASP A 85 -0.32 -3.28 -9.65
CA ASP A 85 0.76 -2.58 -10.33
C ASP A 85 1.47 -1.53 -9.44
N LYS A 86 0.91 -1.23 -8.26
CA LYS A 86 1.42 -0.19 -7.35
C LYS A 86 1.75 -0.73 -5.97
N THR A 87 2.16 -2.00 -5.91
CA THR A 87 2.38 -2.67 -4.64
C THR A 87 3.58 -3.61 -4.66
N ILE A 88 4.26 -3.68 -3.51
CA ILE A 88 5.34 -4.60 -3.21
C ILE A 88 4.88 -5.57 -2.12
N MET A 89 4.84 -6.85 -2.43
CA MET A 89 4.65 -7.91 -1.43
C MET A 89 6.00 -8.42 -0.95
N VAL A 90 6.20 -8.53 0.37
CA VAL A 90 7.38 -9.18 0.95
C VAL A 90 6.99 -10.54 1.51
N ALA A 91 7.47 -11.61 0.89
CA ALA A 91 7.19 -12.99 1.25
C ALA A 91 8.05 -13.47 2.42
N GLY A 92 7.48 -14.35 3.24
CA GLY A 92 8.17 -15.05 4.34
C GLY A 92 8.64 -16.45 3.96
N THR A 93 8.70 -16.75 2.67
CA THR A 93 9.04 -18.05 2.06
C THR A 93 9.88 -17.81 0.81
N GLY A 94 10.46 -18.88 0.24
CA GLY A 94 10.95 -18.82 -1.14
C GLY A 94 9.83 -18.39 -2.11
N LEU A 95 10.19 -17.67 -3.18
CA LEU A 95 9.22 -17.13 -4.16
C LEU A 95 8.59 -18.21 -5.06
N ASP A 96 9.06 -19.44 -4.99
CA ASP A 96 8.42 -20.62 -5.59
C ASP A 96 7.18 -21.06 -4.80
N ILE A 97 7.06 -20.65 -3.52
CA ILE A 97 5.97 -21.01 -2.61
C ILE A 97 5.04 -19.81 -2.42
N ARG A 98 3.83 -19.89 -2.98
CA ARG A 98 2.77 -18.88 -2.77
C ARG A 98 2.08 -19.11 -1.43
N TYR A 99 2.54 -18.42 -0.40
CA TYR A 99 1.99 -18.48 0.96
C TYR A 99 1.36 -17.13 1.40
N PRO A 100 0.17 -17.13 2.02
CA PRO A 100 -0.71 -18.30 2.24
C PRO A 100 -1.42 -18.71 0.95
N SER A 101 -1.72 -20.00 0.81
CA SER A 101 -2.33 -20.57 -0.40
C SER A 101 -3.68 -19.92 -0.78
N ILE A 102 -4.43 -19.44 0.21
CA ILE A 102 -5.70 -18.72 -0.02
C ILE A 102 -5.51 -17.44 -0.85
N ASN A 103 -4.35 -16.80 -0.75
CA ASN A 103 -4.03 -15.58 -1.47
C ASN A 103 -3.27 -15.86 -2.76
N ARG A 104 -3.15 -17.12 -3.19
CA ARG A 104 -2.36 -17.52 -4.36
C ARG A 104 -2.65 -16.68 -5.60
N LYS A 105 -3.92 -16.47 -5.94
CA LYS A 105 -4.32 -15.67 -7.12
C LYS A 105 -3.85 -14.21 -7.01
N MET A 106 -3.96 -13.63 -5.82
CA MET A 106 -3.47 -12.27 -5.55
C MET A 106 -1.95 -12.20 -5.72
N ILE A 107 -1.22 -13.17 -5.16
CA ILE A 107 0.25 -13.25 -5.26
C ILE A 107 0.68 -13.38 -6.73
N GLU A 108 0.07 -14.30 -7.48
CA GLU A 108 0.34 -14.47 -8.93
C GLU A 108 0.04 -13.20 -9.73
N THR A 109 -0.98 -12.43 -9.32
CA THR A 109 -1.30 -11.15 -9.97
C THR A 109 -0.23 -10.09 -9.65
N ILE A 110 0.23 -10.00 -8.40
CA ILE A 110 1.34 -9.11 -8.02
C ILE A 110 2.64 -9.54 -8.73
N GLU A 111 2.93 -10.83 -8.85
CA GLU A 111 4.09 -11.34 -9.60
C GLU A 111 4.11 -10.87 -11.07
N SER A 112 2.93 -10.65 -11.66
CA SER A 112 2.78 -10.25 -13.07
C SER A 112 2.68 -8.74 -13.30
N GLN A 113 2.24 -7.96 -12.31
CA GLN A 113 1.96 -6.53 -12.47
C GLN A 113 2.77 -5.64 -11.53
N GLY A 114 3.06 -6.12 -10.32
CA GLY A 114 3.79 -5.41 -9.27
C GLY A 114 5.10 -6.08 -8.96
N LEU A 115 5.45 -6.17 -7.67
CA LEU A 115 6.70 -6.77 -7.23
C LEU A 115 6.49 -7.67 -6.01
N VAL A 116 7.08 -8.86 -6.05
CA VAL A 116 7.19 -9.74 -4.88
C VAL A 116 8.67 -9.91 -4.53
N LEU A 117 9.01 -9.70 -3.27
CA LEU A 117 10.37 -9.79 -2.72
C LEU A 117 10.46 -10.92 -1.68
N SER A 118 11.63 -11.54 -1.56
CA SER A 118 11.91 -12.47 -0.46
C SER A 118 13.39 -12.48 -0.11
N GLN A 119 13.71 -12.60 1.19
CA GLN A 119 15.07 -12.87 1.66
C GLN A 119 15.44 -14.37 1.64
N PHE A 120 14.51 -15.22 1.20
CA PHE A 120 14.64 -16.68 1.28
C PHE A 120 14.81 -17.29 -0.11
N GLU A 121 15.78 -18.20 -0.22
CA GLU A 121 16.04 -18.96 -1.44
C GLU A 121 14.85 -19.84 -1.83
N ALA A 122 14.81 -20.23 -3.11
CA ALA A 122 13.78 -21.14 -3.61
C ALA A 122 13.77 -22.46 -2.80
N GLY A 123 12.58 -22.94 -2.46
CA GLY A 123 12.35 -24.11 -1.62
C GLY A 123 12.30 -23.82 -0.11
N ALA A 124 12.62 -22.60 0.34
CA ALA A 124 12.55 -22.25 1.75
C ALA A 124 11.08 -22.22 2.26
N PRO A 125 10.70 -23.08 3.21
CA PRO A 125 9.31 -23.23 3.64
C PRO A 125 8.86 -22.10 4.57
N SER A 126 7.56 -22.06 4.88
CA SER A 126 7.00 -21.12 5.86
C SER A 126 7.47 -21.47 7.28
N LEU A 127 8.48 -20.77 7.78
CA LEU A 127 9.05 -20.94 9.11
C LEU A 127 8.60 -19.81 10.04
N LYS A 128 8.31 -20.13 11.31
CA LYS A 128 7.81 -19.13 12.28
C LYS A 128 8.75 -17.92 12.43
N TRP A 129 10.06 -18.15 12.40
CA TRP A 129 11.09 -17.11 12.53
C TRP A 129 11.27 -16.28 11.25
N ALA A 130 10.80 -16.75 10.10
CA ALA A 130 10.89 -16.01 8.85
C ALA A 130 9.94 -14.80 8.81
N PHE A 131 8.79 -14.87 9.51
CA PHE A 131 7.81 -13.78 9.51
C PHE A 131 8.30 -12.51 10.21
N PRO A 132 8.94 -12.56 11.41
CA PRO A 132 9.59 -11.39 11.98
C PRO A 132 10.67 -10.79 11.08
N GLN A 133 11.55 -11.61 10.49
CA GLN A 133 12.61 -11.12 9.58
C GLN A 133 12.03 -10.47 8.32
N ARG A 134 10.96 -11.04 7.76
CA ARG A 134 10.22 -10.44 6.64
C ARG A 134 9.59 -9.11 7.04
N ASN A 135 9.06 -8.99 8.26
CA ASN A 135 8.44 -7.77 8.75
C ASN A 135 9.45 -6.62 8.88
N GLU A 136 10.69 -6.92 9.27
CA GLU A 136 11.77 -5.94 9.29
C GLU A 136 11.96 -5.30 7.91
N LEU A 137 11.99 -6.13 6.85
CA LEU A 137 12.11 -5.63 5.47
C LEU A 137 10.89 -4.83 5.01
N ILE A 138 9.66 -5.24 5.37
CA ILE A 138 8.45 -4.43 5.09
C ILE A 138 8.61 -3.05 5.70
N VAL A 139 9.01 -2.97 6.97
CA VAL A 139 9.15 -1.69 7.66
C VAL A 139 10.30 -0.88 7.07
N ALA A 140 11.42 -1.52 6.75
CA ALA A 140 12.58 -0.89 6.15
C ALA A 140 12.23 -0.24 4.80
N LEU A 141 11.44 -0.87 3.94
CA LEU A 141 11.11 -0.32 2.63
C LEU A 141 10.20 0.91 2.67
N GLY A 142 9.27 1.03 3.61
CA GLY A 142 8.33 2.17 3.64
C GLY A 142 8.89 3.38 4.38
N GLU A 143 8.59 4.61 3.94
CA GLU A 143 8.97 5.83 4.67
C GLU A 143 8.18 6.02 5.98
N ALA A 144 6.99 5.41 6.05
CA ALA A 144 6.12 5.38 7.23
C ALA A 144 5.48 4.00 7.39
N LEU A 145 5.09 3.66 8.63
CA LEU A 145 4.35 2.44 8.94
C LEU A 145 2.91 2.78 9.35
N ILE A 146 1.95 2.22 8.63
CA ILE A 146 0.53 2.27 8.97
C ILE A 146 0.15 0.93 9.61
N VAL A 147 -0.23 0.97 10.88
CA VAL A 147 -0.75 -0.19 11.60
C VAL A 147 -2.27 -0.07 11.66
N ALA A 148 -2.94 -0.76 10.75
CA ALA A 148 -4.38 -0.61 10.57
C ALA A 148 -5.17 -1.13 11.79
N GLN A 149 -4.81 -2.30 12.32
CA GLN A 149 -5.41 -2.88 13.53
C GLN A 149 -4.47 -3.93 14.11
N ALA A 150 -4.24 -3.91 15.42
CA ALA A 150 -3.37 -4.87 16.10
C ALA A 150 -3.72 -5.05 17.59
N ASP A 151 -3.55 -6.29 18.08
CA ASP A 151 -3.67 -6.63 19.50
C ASP A 151 -2.29 -6.80 20.15
N ARG A 152 -2.22 -6.70 21.48
CA ARG A 152 -0.96 -6.71 22.26
C ARG A 152 -0.04 -7.91 22.03
N LYS A 153 -0.60 -9.06 21.66
CA LYS A 153 0.14 -10.33 21.40
C LYS A 153 0.16 -10.70 19.92
N SER A 154 -0.03 -9.74 19.03
CA SER A 154 -0.05 -9.97 17.58
C SER A 154 1.36 -9.96 16.97
N GLY A 155 1.54 -10.67 15.86
CA GLY A 155 2.80 -10.64 15.09
C GLY A 155 3.13 -9.25 14.54
N THR A 156 2.14 -8.36 14.44
CA THR A 156 2.29 -6.95 14.05
C THR A 156 3.14 -6.16 15.05
N MET A 157 3.25 -6.61 16.31
CA MET A 157 4.12 -5.98 17.31
C MET A 157 5.59 -5.99 16.89
N HIS A 158 6.03 -6.97 16.11
CA HIS A 158 7.38 -6.96 15.55
C HIS A 158 7.57 -5.77 14.59
N SER A 159 6.62 -5.53 13.68
CA SER A 159 6.68 -4.39 12.76
C SER A 159 6.67 -3.06 13.51
N ILE A 160 5.85 -2.94 14.55
CA ILE A 160 5.83 -1.76 15.43
C ILE A 160 7.21 -1.53 16.06
N HIS A 161 7.82 -2.59 16.62
CA HIS A 161 9.13 -2.49 17.23
C HIS A 161 10.21 -2.05 16.22
N TYR A 162 10.23 -2.65 15.03
CA TYR A 162 11.16 -2.25 13.97
C TYR A 162 10.97 -0.79 13.56
N ALA A 163 9.72 -0.31 13.44
CA ALA A 163 9.47 1.09 13.07
C ALA A 163 9.99 2.05 14.12
N LEU A 164 9.80 1.75 15.41
CA LEU A 164 10.36 2.54 16.51
C LEU A 164 11.89 2.54 16.49
N GLN A 165 12.53 1.39 16.25
CA GLN A 165 13.99 1.28 16.15
C GLN A 165 14.56 2.08 14.97
N MET A 166 13.87 2.03 13.82
CA MET A 166 14.24 2.75 12.60
C MET A 166 13.80 4.22 12.62
N GLN A 167 13.19 4.70 13.72
CA GLN A 167 12.66 6.05 13.86
C GLN A 167 11.66 6.43 12.75
N LYS A 168 10.88 5.46 12.29
CA LYS A 168 9.84 5.67 11.27
C LYS A 168 8.54 6.13 11.93
N PRO A 169 7.86 7.13 11.36
CA PRO A 169 6.56 7.56 11.87
C PRO A 169 5.55 6.41 11.76
N ILE A 170 4.80 6.22 12.84
CA ILE A 170 3.74 5.22 12.94
C ILE A 170 2.39 5.91 12.91
N PHE A 171 1.51 5.44 12.04
CA PHE A 171 0.13 5.91 11.93
C PHE A 171 -0.84 4.77 12.19
N VAL A 172 -1.98 5.08 12.81
CA VAL A 172 -3.00 4.08 13.16
C VAL A 172 -4.39 4.60 12.89
N PHE A 173 -5.34 3.70 12.60
CA PHE A 173 -6.75 4.08 12.59
C PHE A 173 -7.29 4.21 14.02
N PRO A 174 -8.15 5.19 14.30
CA PRO A 174 -8.83 5.30 15.57
C PRO A 174 -9.78 4.10 15.77
N HIS A 175 -9.68 3.45 16.92
CA HIS A 175 -10.53 2.32 17.29
C HIS A 175 -11.29 2.61 18.59
N ARG A 176 -12.40 1.89 18.79
CA ARG A 176 -13.17 1.99 20.03
C ARG A 176 -12.37 1.45 21.22
N LEU A 177 -12.81 1.79 22.43
CA LEU A 177 -12.28 1.15 23.64
C LEU A 177 -12.56 -0.37 23.60
N GLY A 178 -11.55 -1.18 23.95
CA GLY A 178 -11.63 -2.63 23.88
C GLY A 178 -11.33 -3.22 22.48
N GLU A 179 -11.13 -2.38 21.47
CA GLU A 179 -10.68 -2.79 20.14
C GLU A 179 -9.22 -2.38 19.92
N SER A 180 -8.50 -3.15 19.09
CA SER A 180 -7.14 -2.84 18.61
C SER A 180 -6.22 -2.31 19.74
N GLU A 181 -6.11 -3.09 20.80
CA GLU A 181 -5.49 -2.61 22.06
C GLU A 181 -4.06 -2.13 21.85
N ALA A 182 -3.29 -2.74 20.94
CA ALA A 182 -1.92 -2.32 20.68
C ALA A 182 -1.86 -0.94 20.00
N THR A 183 -2.74 -0.66 19.03
CA THR A 183 -2.74 0.67 18.39
C THR A 183 -3.23 1.75 19.35
N ASN A 184 -4.20 1.43 20.19
CA ASN A 184 -4.66 2.34 21.24
C ASN A 184 -3.59 2.60 22.31
N ASP A 185 -2.79 1.58 22.65
CA ASP A 185 -1.65 1.75 23.55
C ASP A 185 -0.55 2.64 22.91
N LEU A 186 -0.29 2.51 21.60
CA LEU A 186 0.64 3.40 20.88
C LEU A 186 0.19 4.86 20.91
N LEU A 187 -1.11 5.12 20.69
CA LEU A 187 -1.68 6.47 20.78
C LEU A 187 -1.54 7.04 22.18
N ARG A 188 -1.86 6.24 23.21
CA ARG A 188 -1.73 6.66 24.62
C ARG A 188 -0.29 7.03 24.98
N GLN A 189 0.69 6.34 24.40
CA GLN A 189 2.11 6.56 24.66
C GLN A 189 2.71 7.70 23.81
N GLY A 190 1.94 8.29 22.88
CA GLY A 190 2.46 9.29 21.95
C GLY A 190 3.44 8.72 20.92
N LEU A 191 3.41 7.40 20.68
CA LEU A 191 4.30 6.71 19.74
C LEU A 191 3.70 6.57 18.34
N ALA A 192 2.43 6.89 18.16
CA ALA A 192 1.75 6.89 16.88
C ALA A 192 0.82 8.10 16.73
N THR A 193 0.54 8.47 15.49
CA THR A 193 -0.41 9.54 15.13
C THR A 193 -1.70 8.93 14.58
N PRO A 194 -2.88 9.36 15.02
CA PRO A 194 -4.14 8.83 14.50
C PRO A 194 -4.44 9.38 13.11
N ILE A 195 -4.93 8.52 12.21
CA ILE A 195 -5.48 8.92 10.91
C ILE A 195 -6.97 9.23 11.10
N LEU A 196 -7.30 10.51 11.28
CA LEU A 196 -8.67 10.98 11.49
C LEU A 196 -9.38 11.37 10.20
N ASP A 197 -8.61 11.78 9.20
CA ASP A 197 -9.07 12.13 7.86
C ASP A 197 -8.06 11.54 6.87
N ILE A 198 -8.53 10.65 6.00
CA ILE A 198 -7.67 9.96 5.03
C ILE A 198 -7.16 10.93 3.97
N ASP A 199 -7.99 11.89 3.54
CA ASP A 199 -7.63 12.83 2.48
C ASP A 199 -6.57 13.80 2.97
N ALA A 200 -6.80 14.42 4.12
CA ALA A 200 -5.80 15.28 4.76
C ALA A 200 -4.51 14.51 5.08
N PHE A 201 -4.62 13.23 5.47
CA PHE A 201 -3.43 12.40 5.73
C PHE A 201 -2.59 12.16 4.48
N VAL A 202 -3.22 11.83 3.34
CA VAL A 202 -2.52 11.60 2.06
C VAL A 202 -1.83 12.88 1.60
N GLU A 203 -2.51 14.03 1.71
CA GLU A 203 -1.95 15.35 1.40
C GLU A 203 -0.77 15.72 2.30
N ASN A 204 -0.89 15.50 3.62
CA ASN A 204 0.14 15.82 4.61
C ASN A 204 1.40 14.97 4.45
N LEU A 205 1.28 13.73 3.96
CA LEU A 205 2.43 12.92 3.57
C LEU A 205 3.12 13.46 2.30
N GLY A 206 2.60 14.53 1.68
CA GLY A 206 3.15 15.08 0.45
C GLY A 206 2.91 14.16 -0.75
N PHE A 207 1.94 13.25 -0.67
CA PHE A 207 1.41 12.56 -1.84
C PHE A 207 0.31 13.45 -2.41
N THR A 208 0.69 14.41 -3.23
CA THR A 208 -0.29 15.09 -4.07
C THR A 208 -0.73 14.11 -5.13
N ALA A 209 -2.05 13.95 -5.32
CA ALA A 209 -2.57 13.22 -6.47
C ALA A 209 -1.75 13.62 -7.71
N SER A 210 -1.06 12.65 -8.32
CA SER A 210 -0.54 12.86 -9.67
C SER A 210 -1.75 13.35 -10.45
N THR A 211 -1.70 14.60 -10.92
CA THR A 211 -2.72 15.19 -11.78
C THR A 211 -3.16 14.12 -12.74
N CYS A 212 -4.47 13.86 -12.74
CA CYS A 212 -5.07 12.75 -13.46
C CYS A 212 -4.37 12.56 -14.81
N GLN A 213 -3.71 11.41 -15.01
CA GLN A 213 -3.12 11.08 -16.31
C GLN A 213 -4.18 10.91 -17.39
N ASP A 214 -5.46 11.02 -17.03
CA ASP A 214 -6.52 11.12 -18.00
C ASP A 214 -6.49 12.49 -18.67
N ASP A 215 -5.97 12.49 -19.89
CA ASP A 215 -5.97 13.63 -20.80
C ASP A 215 -7.35 14.30 -20.88
N PHE A 216 -8.44 13.55 -20.73
CA PHE A 216 -9.79 14.09 -20.72
C PHE A 216 -10.11 14.88 -19.43
N LEU A 217 -9.78 14.34 -18.25
CA LEU A 217 -10.02 15.07 -17.00
C LEU A 217 -9.13 16.31 -16.88
N ARG A 218 -7.91 16.24 -17.41
CA ARG A 218 -7.04 17.41 -17.54
C ARG A 218 -7.59 18.43 -18.53
N TYR A 219 -8.13 17.98 -19.66
CA TYR A 219 -8.83 18.85 -20.61
C TYR A 219 -10.05 19.53 -19.96
N CYS A 220 -10.79 18.83 -19.10
CA CYS A 220 -11.92 19.37 -18.36
C CYS A 220 -11.56 20.45 -17.33
N GLU A 221 -10.31 20.50 -16.84
CA GLU A 221 -9.85 21.57 -15.94
C GLU A 221 -9.92 22.96 -16.59
N MET A 222 -9.86 23.03 -17.93
CA MET A 222 -10.00 24.26 -18.70
C MET A 222 -11.45 24.71 -18.94
N GLN A 223 -12.42 23.97 -18.39
CA GLN A 223 -13.86 24.17 -18.60
C GLN A 223 -14.24 24.34 -20.09
N PRO A 224 -13.87 23.37 -20.95
CA PRO A 224 -14.13 23.44 -22.38
C PRO A 224 -15.63 23.39 -22.67
N LEU A 225 -16.03 23.85 -23.85
CA LEU A 225 -17.41 23.71 -24.29
C LEU A 225 -17.71 22.24 -24.58
N TYR A 226 -18.92 21.80 -24.27
CA TYR A 226 -19.34 20.40 -24.40
C TYR A 226 -19.14 19.86 -25.82
N HIS A 227 -19.48 20.64 -26.85
CA HIS A 227 -19.31 20.21 -28.24
C HIS A 227 -17.84 20.03 -28.64
N GLU A 228 -16.94 20.92 -28.20
CA GLU A 228 -15.50 20.81 -28.47
C GLU A 228 -14.88 19.59 -27.76
N ALA A 229 -15.41 19.24 -26.60
CA ALA A 229 -15.01 18.04 -25.89
C ALA A 229 -15.51 16.78 -26.60
N VAL A 230 -16.75 16.77 -27.09
CA VAL A 230 -17.34 15.62 -27.82
C VAL A 230 -16.55 15.31 -29.09
N GLU A 231 -16.07 16.33 -29.80
CA GLU A 231 -15.21 16.12 -30.98
C GLU A 231 -13.88 15.40 -30.65
N LYS A 232 -13.35 15.57 -29.44
CA LYS A 232 -12.05 15.02 -29.03
C LYS A 232 -12.14 13.74 -28.20
N PHE A 233 -13.21 13.57 -27.43
CA PHE A 233 -13.33 12.54 -26.38
C PHE A 233 -14.74 11.93 -26.29
N ALA A 234 -15.41 11.73 -27.44
CA ALA A 234 -16.79 11.26 -27.54
C ALA A 234 -17.16 10.11 -26.59
N ASP A 235 -16.34 9.05 -26.57
CA ASP A 235 -16.64 7.83 -25.80
C ASP A 235 -16.44 8.01 -24.29
N ARG A 236 -15.57 8.96 -23.87
CA ARG A 236 -15.24 9.20 -22.45
C ARG A 236 -16.19 10.15 -21.76
N ILE A 237 -16.80 11.10 -22.49
CA ILE A 237 -17.69 12.09 -21.87
C ILE A 237 -18.90 11.42 -21.23
N PHE A 238 -19.57 10.55 -21.97
CA PHE A 238 -20.75 9.85 -21.47
C PHE A 238 -20.41 8.97 -20.26
N GLU A 239 -19.30 8.22 -20.35
CA GLU A 239 -18.83 7.38 -19.24
C GLU A 239 -18.57 8.22 -17.98
N TYR A 240 -17.87 9.35 -18.11
CA TYR A 240 -17.47 10.17 -16.98
C TYR A 240 -18.64 10.96 -16.39
N GLU A 241 -19.62 11.34 -17.20
CA GLU A 241 -20.89 11.93 -16.75
C GLU A 241 -21.71 10.89 -15.96
N CYS A 242 -21.83 9.66 -16.46
CA CYS A 242 -22.50 8.57 -15.73
C CYS A 242 -21.81 8.22 -14.41
N LEU A 243 -20.48 8.31 -14.37
CA LEU A 243 -19.68 8.10 -13.15
C LEU A 243 -19.69 9.30 -12.20
N GLY A 244 -20.31 10.42 -12.57
CA GLY A 244 -20.36 11.64 -11.76
C GLY A 244 -19.02 12.34 -11.58
N LYS A 245 -18.03 12.06 -12.43
CA LYS A 245 -16.69 12.70 -12.41
C LYS A 245 -16.68 14.07 -13.10
N ILE A 246 -17.69 14.33 -13.91
CA ILE A 246 -17.90 15.60 -14.59
C ILE A 246 -19.39 15.97 -14.55
N LYS A 247 -19.68 17.24 -14.74
CA LYS A 247 -21.03 17.78 -14.90
C LYS A 247 -21.04 18.81 -16.02
N VAL A 248 -22.11 18.85 -16.80
CA VAL A 248 -22.30 19.88 -17.82
C VAL A 248 -23.14 21.01 -17.24
N GLU A 249 -22.57 22.22 -17.16
CA GLU A 249 -23.27 23.43 -16.73
C GLU A 249 -23.03 24.56 -17.73
N ASN A 250 -24.12 25.23 -18.15
CA ASN A 250 -24.08 26.32 -19.13
C ASN A 250 -23.30 25.97 -20.42
N GLY A 251 -23.40 24.72 -20.86
CA GLY A 251 -22.72 24.22 -22.06
C GLY A 251 -21.22 23.96 -21.90
N ARG A 252 -20.67 24.05 -20.69
CA ARG A 252 -19.27 23.72 -20.36
C ARG A 252 -19.18 22.47 -19.51
N ILE A 253 -18.09 21.73 -19.67
CA ILE A 253 -17.78 20.58 -18.82
C ILE A 253 -17.04 21.07 -17.57
N ILE A 254 -17.59 20.76 -16.39
CA ILE A 254 -17.00 21.04 -15.09
C ILE A 254 -16.59 19.71 -14.45
N ARG A 255 -15.34 19.62 -14.02
CA ARG A 255 -14.88 18.47 -13.23
C ARG A 255 -15.46 18.53 -11.82
N VAL A 256 -15.97 17.39 -11.35
CA VAL A 256 -16.58 17.22 -10.01
C VAL A 256 -15.65 16.42 -9.11
#